data_AF-K6HG16-F1
#
_entry.id   AF-K6HG16-F1
#
_cell.length_a   1.000
_cell.length_b   1.000
_cell.length_c   1.000
_cell.angle_alpha   90.00
_cell.angle_beta   90.00
_cell.angle_gamma   90.00
#
_symmetry.space_group_name_H-M   'P 1'
#
loop_
_entity.id
_entity.type
_entity.pdbx_description
1 polymer ?
#
loop_
_entity_poly.entity_id
_entity_poly.type
_entity_poly.pdbx_seq_one_letter_code
_entity_poly.pdbx_strand_id
1 'polypeptide(L)'
;MEFKRKLFFAIALLAAFLILFSVFWMENPKKRSLPISEEKDTVLKTRYYSEMDPYYPDVPHPFNEDPELEVQAKKLWPEAFRPKMTSEEKEEIQKEWGNFIARYPKNLYIPAELRPPLTEAEEKEVREKLDTFADVESGNISVRFLEKYSEPGKEPEFSSELNVTPKEQLVYINYKIEELESRIQLVEYTIQQKKLDADQIEIATQDLIDWKGELSELKQVQSQIPRS
;
A
#
# COMPACT_ATOMS: atom_id res chain seq x y z
N MET A 1 -23.61 -44.36 52.05
CA MET A 1 -23.76 -43.66 50.75
C MET A 1 -22.97 -42.36 50.65
N GLU A 2 -22.66 -41.69 51.76
CA GLU A 2 -21.96 -40.39 51.73
C GLU A 2 -20.52 -40.46 51.24
N PHE A 3 -19.77 -41.52 51.56
CA PHE A 3 -18.36 -41.63 51.18
C PHE A 3 -18.18 -41.73 49.65
N LYS A 4 -19.07 -42.45 48.97
CA LYS A 4 -19.07 -42.54 47.49
C LYS A 4 -19.42 -41.20 46.85
N ARG A 5 -20.35 -40.43 47.42
CA ARG A 5 -20.67 -39.07 46.95
C ARG A 5 -19.50 -38.11 47.16
N LYS A 6 -18.85 -38.13 48.32
CA LYS A 6 -17.65 -37.31 48.60
C LYS A 6 -16.48 -37.67 47.68
N LEU A 7 -16.28 -38.95 47.38
CA LEU A 7 -15.27 -39.40 46.42
C LEU A 7 -15.60 -38.91 44.99
N PHE A 8 -16.87 -39.01 44.57
CA PHE A 8 -17.30 -38.56 43.25
C PHE A 8 -17.14 -37.04 43.09
N PHE A 9 -17.48 -36.27 44.14
CA PHE A 9 -17.26 -34.83 44.17
C PHE A 9 -15.78 -34.47 44.13
N ALA A 10 -14.92 -35.18 44.87
CA ALA A 10 -13.48 -34.95 44.85
C ALA A 10 -12.88 -35.23 43.45
N ILE A 11 -13.31 -36.29 42.79
CA ILE A 11 -12.86 -36.65 41.43
C ILE A 11 -13.36 -35.61 40.41
N ALA A 12 -14.60 -35.15 40.51
CA ALA A 12 -15.15 -34.12 39.63
C ALA A 12 -14.42 -32.78 39.79
N LEU A 13 -14.07 -32.40 41.03
CA LEU A 13 -13.34 -31.18 41.33
C LEU A 13 -11.90 -31.24 40.81
N LEU A 14 -11.24 -32.40 40.94
CA LEU A 14 -9.91 -32.63 40.40
C LEU A 14 -9.90 -32.62 38.86
N ALA A 15 -10.91 -33.21 38.22
CA ALA A 15 -11.07 -33.18 36.76
C ALA A 15 -11.31 -31.75 36.25
N ALA A 16 -12.16 -30.96 36.92
CA ALA A 16 -12.37 -29.56 36.58
C ALA A 16 -11.09 -28.74 36.74
N PHE A 17 -10.31 -28.98 37.80
CA PHE A 17 -9.03 -28.30 38.02
C PHE A 17 -7.99 -28.67 36.96
N LEU A 18 -7.93 -29.93 36.51
CA LEU A 18 -7.02 -30.36 35.44
C LEU A 18 -7.38 -29.78 34.06
N ILE A 19 -8.68 -29.61 33.78
CA ILE A 19 -9.14 -28.94 32.56
C ILE A 19 -8.78 -27.46 32.61
N LEU A 20 -9.02 -26.78 33.74
CA LEU A 20 -8.64 -25.38 33.93
C LEU A 20 -7.12 -25.20 33.86
N PHE A 21 -6.34 -26.12 34.43
CA PHE A 21 -4.89 -26.14 34.32
C PHE A 21 -4.43 -26.35 32.87
N SER A 22 -5.05 -27.26 32.10
CA SER A 22 -4.70 -27.43 30.67
C SER A 22 -4.98 -26.19 29.83
N VAL A 23 -6.11 -25.51 30.07
CA VAL A 23 -6.46 -24.28 29.33
C VAL A 23 -5.54 -23.12 29.72
N PHE A 24 -5.22 -22.96 31.01
CA PHE A 24 -4.39 -21.85 31.50
C PHE A 24 -2.87 -22.09 31.33
N TRP A 25 -2.42 -23.34 31.23
CA TRP A 25 -1.01 -23.70 31.02
C TRP A 25 -0.62 -23.74 29.54
N MET A 26 -1.59 -23.68 28.61
CA MET A 26 -1.31 -23.66 27.17
C MET A 26 -1.00 -22.25 26.63
N GLU A 27 -1.02 -21.22 27.48
CA GLU A 27 -0.43 -19.91 27.18
C GLU A 27 1.07 -19.89 27.54
N ASN A 28 1.85 -20.22 26.51
CA ASN A 28 3.27 -19.87 26.30
C ASN A 28 4.36 -20.68 27.03
N PRO A 29 4.91 -21.68 26.32
CA PRO A 29 6.34 -21.93 26.31
C PRO A 29 6.92 -21.71 24.91
N LYS A 30 6.71 -20.51 24.33
CA LYS A 30 7.54 -19.97 23.25
C LYS A 30 8.24 -18.68 23.68
N LYS A 31 8.91 -18.74 24.83
CA LYS A 31 10.06 -17.89 25.11
C LYS A 31 11.21 -18.79 25.56
N ARG A 32 11.73 -19.58 24.62
CA ARG A 32 13.14 -19.97 24.69
C ARG A 32 13.91 -18.68 24.43
N SER A 33 14.51 -18.15 25.49
CA SER A 33 15.67 -17.28 25.39
C SER A 33 16.68 -17.96 24.46
N LEU A 34 16.80 -17.43 23.25
CA LEU A 34 17.98 -17.66 22.42
C LEU A 34 19.15 -17.05 23.21
N PRO A 35 20.25 -17.79 23.45
CA PRO A 35 21.44 -17.17 23.98
C PRO A 35 21.87 -16.10 22.99
N ILE A 36 21.96 -14.86 23.47
CA ILE A 36 22.64 -13.76 22.81
C ILE A 36 24.06 -14.27 22.54
N SER A 37 24.28 -14.70 21.29
CA SER A 37 25.61 -14.83 20.73
C SER A 37 26.12 -13.41 20.56
N GLU A 38 26.86 -12.97 21.56
CA GLU A 38 27.53 -11.66 21.68
C GLU A 38 28.72 -11.54 20.71
N GLU A 39 28.71 -12.24 19.57
CA GLU A 39 29.87 -12.42 18.72
C GLU A 39 29.52 -12.37 17.22
N LYS A 40 28.66 -11.43 16.80
CA LYS A 40 28.52 -11.04 15.38
C LYS A 40 28.24 -9.55 15.15
N ASP A 41 28.47 -8.68 16.13
CA ASP A 41 28.28 -7.22 15.95
C ASP A 41 29.33 -6.55 15.05
N THR A 42 30.35 -7.27 14.60
CA THR A 42 31.40 -6.71 13.71
C THR A 42 31.15 -6.96 12.22
N VAL A 43 30.15 -7.77 11.83
CA VAL A 43 29.95 -8.19 10.42
C VAL A 43 28.68 -7.59 9.78
N LEU A 44 27.86 -6.85 10.54
CA LEU A 44 26.68 -6.14 10.01
C LEU A 44 26.93 -4.63 9.81
N LYS A 45 28.17 -4.22 9.56
CA LYS A 45 28.53 -2.89 9.05
C LYS A 45 28.19 -2.74 7.55
N THR A 46 27.12 -3.38 7.10
CA THR A 46 26.94 -3.74 5.69
C THR A 46 25.90 -2.86 5.02
N ARG A 47 26.41 -1.73 4.48
CA ARG A 47 25.99 -1.10 3.21
C ARG A 47 24.59 -0.49 3.11
N TYR A 48 24.16 0.28 4.12
CA TYR A 48 23.02 1.18 3.94
C TYR A 48 23.40 2.64 3.71
N TYR A 49 24.52 3.05 4.29
CA TYR A 49 25.25 4.24 3.90
C TYR A 49 26.68 3.76 3.73
N SER A 50 27.13 3.70 2.48
CA SER A 50 28.45 3.20 2.11
C SER A 50 29.50 3.88 2.98
N GLU A 51 30.49 3.12 3.47
CA GLU A 51 31.73 3.65 4.04
C GLU A 51 32.51 4.57 3.09
N MET A 52 31.98 4.91 1.91
CA MET A 52 32.22 6.14 1.18
C MET A 52 30.97 6.51 0.38
N ASP A 53 30.23 7.55 0.78
CA ASP A 53 29.42 8.32 -0.17
C ASP A 53 30.41 9.01 -1.12
N PRO A 54 30.45 8.68 -2.43
CA PRO A 54 31.41 9.27 -3.36
C PRO A 54 31.24 10.78 -3.49
N TYR A 55 30.09 11.33 -3.10
CA TYR A 55 29.75 12.73 -3.24
C TYR A 55 30.06 13.54 -1.98
N TYR A 56 30.07 12.92 -0.80
CA TYR A 56 30.25 13.60 0.49
C TYR A 56 31.09 12.79 1.50
N PRO A 57 32.38 12.52 1.21
CA PRO A 57 33.23 11.69 2.06
C PRO A 57 33.59 12.32 3.42
N ASP A 58 33.50 13.64 3.54
CA ASP A 58 33.92 14.40 4.73
C ASP A 58 32.79 14.66 5.73
N VAL A 59 31.54 14.26 5.41
CA VAL A 59 30.40 14.48 6.29
C VAL A 59 30.41 13.43 7.42
N PRO A 60 30.41 13.84 8.70
CA PRO A 60 30.37 12.88 9.80
C PRO A 60 29.11 12.04 9.70
N HIS A 61 29.27 10.73 9.84
CA HIS A 61 28.15 9.80 9.75
C HIS A 61 27.18 10.07 10.91
N PRO A 62 25.88 10.31 10.66
CA PRO A 62 24.95 10.75 11.70
C PRO A 62 24.79 9.74 12.85
N PHE A 63 25.05 8.46 12.59
CA PHE A 63 24.99 7.40 13.61
C PHE A 63 26.31 7.19 14.39
N ASN A 64 27.41 7.84 13.98
CA ASN A 64 28.67 7.78 14.73
C ASN A 64 28.66 8.74 15.93
N GLU A 65 27.96 9.87 15.82
CA GLU A 65 27.84 10.86 16.91
C GLU A 65 26.76 10.46 17.92
N ASP A 66 25.67 9.86 17.46
CA ASP A 66 24.59 9.37 18.31
C ASP A 66 24.06 8.00 17.82
N PRO A 67 24.47 6.90 18.48
CA PRO A 67 23.99 5.55 18.18
C PRO A 67 22.48 5.36 18.42
N GLU A 68 21.83 6.19 19.25
CA GLU A 68 20.39 6.09 19.48
C GLU A 68 19.58 6.54 18.26
N LEU A 69 20.13 7.41 17.41
CA LEU A 69 19.51 7.82 16.16
C LEU A 69 19.36 6.66 15.18
N GLU A 70 20.31 5.73 15.13
CA GLU A 70 20.21 4.55 14.27
C GLU A 70 19.05 3.66 14.70
N VAL A 71 18.88 3.47 16.02
CA VAL A 71 17.79 2.66 16.59
C VAL A 71 16.44 3.31 16.28
N GLN A 72 16.33 4.64 16.43
CA GLN A 72 15.12 5.38 16.10
C GLN A 72 14.82 5.36 14.59
N ALA A 73 15.84 5.54 13.75
CA ALA A 73 15.70 5.50 12.30
C ALA A 73 15.26 4.11 11.82
N LYS A 74 15.85 3.03 12.34
CA LYS A 74 15.42 1.64 12.04
C LYS A 74 14.00 1.36 12.48
N LYS A 75 13.53 1.98 13.58
CA LYS A 75 12.15 1.85 14.04
C LYS A 75 11.16 2.59 13.13
N LEU A 76 11.52 3.77 12.65
CA LEU A 76 10.66 4.61 11.81
C LEU A 76 10.66 4.17 10.34
N TRP A 77 11.81 3.73 9.82
CA TRP A 77 12.00 3.31 8.43
C TRP A 77 12.64 1.92 8.31
N PRO A 78 12.02 0.86 8.85
CA PRO A 78 12.61 -0.49 8.85
C PRO A 78 12.97 -0.97 7.43
N GLU A 79 12.16 -0.62 6.43
CA GLU A 79 12.40 -0.96 5.02
C GLU A 79 13.67 -0.34 4.45
N ALA A 80 14.02 0.87 4.88
CA ALA A 80 15.20 1.58 4.41
C ALA A 80 16.51 0.95 4.91
N PHE A 81 16.45 0.00 5.84
CA PHE A 81 17.61 -0.72 6.38
C PHE A 81 17.59 -2.23 6.06
N ARG A 82 16.56 -2.73 5.38
CA ARG A 82 16.52 -4.14 4.94
C ARG A 82 17.62 -4.39 3.91
N PRO A 83 18.41 -5.47 3.96
CA PRO A 83 19.45 -5.78 2.96
C PRO A 83 19.02 -5.51 1.52
N LYS A 84 19.94 -4.99 0.69
CA LYS A 84 19.64 -4.76 -0.73
C LYS A 84 19.16 -6.07 -1.34
N MET A 85 18.08 -6.01 -2.12
CA MET A 85 17.56 -7.17 -2.84
C MET A 85 18.69 -7.86 -3.59
N THR A 86 18.76 -9.17 -3.40
CA THR A 86 19.65 -10.08 -4.11
C THR A 86 19.35 -10.04 -5.62
N SER A 87 20.31 -10.45 -6.45
CA SER A 87 20.08 -10.51 -7.90
C SER A 87 18.94 -11.46 -8.25
N GLU A 88 18.78 -12.57 -7.52
CA GLU A 88 17.71 -13.55 -7.69
C GLU A 88 16.33 -12.94 -7.40
N GLU A 89 16.18 -12.20 -6.29
CA GLU A 89 14.93 -11.50 -5.96
C GLU A 89 14.55 -10.46 -7.03
N LYS A 90 15.53 -9.76 -7.59
CA LYS A 90 15.29 -8.79 -8.67
C LYS A 90 14.81 -9.47 -9.95
N GLU A 91 15.40 -10.60 -10.30
CA GLU A 91 14.96 -11.40 -11.47
C GLU A 91 13.55 -11.95 -11.28
N GLU A 92 13.20 -12.40 -10.07
CA GLU A 92 11.84 -12.85 -9.74
C GLU A 92 10.83 -11.71 -9.88
N ILE A 93 11.13 -10.54 -9.31
CA ILE A 93 10.29 -9.34 -9.45
C ILE A 93 10.14 -8.95 -10.92
N GLN A 94 11.22 -8.98 -11.71
CA GLN A 94 11.17 -8.67 -13.13
C GLN A 94 10.28 -9.65 -13.90
N LYS A 95 10.36 -10.94 -13.57
CA LYS A 95 9.53 -11.97 -14.18
C LYS A 95 8.05 -11.79 -13.82
N GLU A 96 7.75 -11.41 -12.59
CA GLU A 96 6.39 -11.13 -12.14
C GLU A 96 5.78 -9.93 -12.86
N TRP A 97 6.55 -8.85 -12.97
CA TRP A 97 6.15 -7.71 -13.78
C TRP A 97 5.98 -8.09 -15.24
N GLY A 98 6.87 -8.91 -15.81
CA GLY A 98 6.72 -9.42 -17.16
C GLY A 98 5.39 -10.17 -17.38
N ASN A 99 5.00 -11.03 -16.43
CA ASN A 99 3.72 -11.74 -16.46
C ASN A 99 2.52 -10.79 -16.33
N PHE A 100 2.63 -9.76 -15.48
CA PHE A 100 1.58 -8.75 -15.30
C PHE A 100 1.42 -7.89 -16.57
N ILE A 101 2.52 -7.38 -17.12
CA ILE A 101 2.56 -6.57 -18.34
C ILE A 101 2.00 -7.36 -19.53
N ALA A 102 2.30 -8.65 -19.63
CA ALA A 102 1.73 -9.50 -20.68
C ALA A 102 0.20 -9.59 -20.62
N ARG A 103 -0.40 -9.48 -19.44
CA ARG A 103 -1.87 -9.48 -19.25
C ARG A 103 -2.47 -8.08 -19.37
N TYR A 104 -1.79 -7.06 -18.84
CA TYR A 104 -2.32 -5.70 -18.71
C TYR A 104 -1.29 -4.65 -19.20
N PRO A 105 -0.93 -4.64 -20.49
CA PRO A 105 0.17 -3.81 -21.00
C PRO A 105 -0.07 -2.30 -20.89
N LYS A 106 -1.33 -1.88 -20.72
CA LYS A 106 -1.74 -0.47 -20.61
C LYS A 106 -1.93 0.01 -19.17
N ASN A 107 -1.60 -0.82 -18.19
CA ASN A 107 -1.84 -0.49 -16.79
C ASN A 107 -0.95 0.67 -16.32
N LEU A 108 -1.56 1.69 -15.71
CA LEU A 108 -0.88 2.92 -15.28
C LEU A 108 0.13 2.72 -14.14
N TYR A 109 0.08 1.58 -13.44
CA TYR A 109 0.99 1.27 -12.32
C TYR A 109 2.23 0.48 -12.73
N ILE A 110 2.38 0.10 -14.01
CA ILE A 110 3.61 -0.53 -14.51
C ILE A 110 4.77 0.48 -14.38
N PRO A 111 5.93 0.12 -13.79
CA PRO A 111 7.09 1.01 -13.73
C PRO A 111 7.52 1.51 -15.11
N ALA A 112 7.92 2.78 -15.23
CA ALA A 112 8.26 3.41 -16.50
C ALA A 112 9.41 2.70 -17.22
N GLU A 113 10.35 2.14 -16.47
CA GLU A 113 11.51 1.39 -16.97
C GLU A 113 11.12 0.08 -17.67
N LEU A 114 9.93 -0.45 -17.35
CA LEU A 114 9.42 -1.70 -17.90
C LEU A 114 8.38 -1.48 -19.01
N ARG A 115 7.96 -0.23 -19.23
CA ARG A 115 7.02 0.09 -20.30
C ARG A 115 7.74 0.11 -21.65
N PRO A 116 7.04 -0.24 -22.73
CA PRO A 116 7.55 0.04 -24.07
C PRO A 116 7.85 1.54 -24.22
N PRO A 117 8.96 1.91 -24.88
CA PRO A 117 9.24 3.31 -25.17
C PRO A 117 8.12 3.86 -26.05
N LEU A 118 7.59 5.02 -25.67
CA LEU A 118 6.58 5.73 -26.45
C LEU A 118 7.24 6.50 -27.58
N THR A 119 6.49 6.73 -28.64
CA THR A 119 6.88 7.68 -29.68
C THR A 119 6.69 9.12 -29.18
N GLU A 120 7.42 10.08 -29.74
CA GLU A 120 7.30 11.51 -29.36
C GLU A 120 5.85 12.02 -29.48
N ALA A 121 5.09 11.52 -30.46
CA ALA A 121 3.68 11.84 -30.63
C ALA A 121 2.82 11.31 -29.48
N GLU A 122 3.01 10.05 -29.07
CA GLU A 122 2.29 9.45 -27.95
C GLU A 122 2.66 10.10 -26.62
N GLU A 123 3.93 10.45 -26.40
CA GLU A 123 4.37 11.18 -25.21
C GLU A 123 3.68 12.54 -25.11
N LYS A 124 3.55 13.24 -26.23
CA LYS A 124 2.86 14.52 -26.29
C LYS A 124 1.37 14.37 -25.97
N GLU A 125 0.69 13.37 -26.54
CA GLU A 125 -0.72 13.10 -26.23
C GLU A 125 -0.94 12.75 -24.76
N VAL A 126 -0.06 11.94 -24.17
CA VAL A 126 -0.11 11.60 -22.73
C VAL A 126 0.09 12.85 -21.89
N ARG A 127 1.03 13.73 -22.24
CA ARG A 127 1.25 14.99 -21.53
C ARG A 127 0.03 15.91 -21.61
N GLU A 128 -0.52 16.14 -22.80
CA GLU A 128 -1.72 16.97 -22.98
C GLU A 128 -2.92 16.42 -22.18
N LYS A 129 -3.08 15.09 -22.12
CA LYS A 129 -4.09 14.43 -21.30
C LYS A 129 -3.88 14.70 -19.81
N LEU A 130 -2.64 14.58 -19.32
CA LEU A 130 -2.29 14.81 -17.92
C LEU A 130 -2.45 16.28 -17.52
N ASP A 131 -2.05 17.20 -18.38
CA ASP A 131 -2.22 18.65 -18.16
C ASP A 131 -3.71 18.99 -18.05
N THR A 132 -4.52 18.50 -19.00
CA THR A 132 -5.99 18.68 -18.96
C THR A 132 -6.61 18.10 -17.68
N PHE A 133 -6.18 16.90 -17.27
CA PHE A 133 -6.66 16.28 -16.04
C PHE A 133 -6.29 17.11 -14.81
N ALA A 134 -5.05 17.58 -14.73
CA ALA A 134 -4.55 18.38 -13.62
C ALA A 134 -5.29 19.73 -13.50
N ASP A 135 -5.56 20.38 -14.64
CA ASP A 135 -6.31 21.64 -14.68
C ASP A 135 -7.73 21.45 -14.13
N VAL A 136 -8.45 20.43 -14.61
CA VAL A 136 -9.82 20.12 -14.14
C VAL A 136 -9.83 19.70 -12.65
N GLU A 137 -8.90 18.86 -12.22
CA GLU A 137 -8.79 18.42 -10.82
C GLU A 137 -8.45 19.60 -9.90
N SER A 138 -7.54 20.49 -10.29
CA SER A 138 -7.18 21.68 -9.50
C SER A 138 -8.38 22.61 -9.30
N GLY A 139 -9.21 22.77 -10.33
CA GLY A 139 -10.47 23.49 -10.24
C GLY A 139 -11.44 22.83 -9.25
N ASN A 140 -11.66 21.52 -9.41
CA ASN A 140 -12.54 20.74 -8.54
C ASN A 140 -12.10 20.79 -7.06
N ILE A 141 -10.80 20.69 -6.79
CA ILE A 141 -10.23 20.81 -5.44
C ILE A 141 -10.49 22.21 -4.88
N SER A 142 -10.27 23.25 -5.69
CA SER A 142 -10.50 24.64 -5.29
C SER A 142 -11.95 24.86 -4.87
N VAL A 143 -12.91 24.33 -5.63
CA VAL A 143 -14.36 24.36 -5.29
C VAL A 143 -14.62 23.66 -3.96
N ARG A 144 -14.16 22.41 -3.80
CA ARG A 144 -14.37 21.64 -2.55
C ARG A 144 -13.75 22.32 -1.34
N PHE A 145 -12.59 22.96 -1.52
CA PHE A 145 -11.92 23.71 -0.46
C PHE A 145 -12.76 24.92 -0.05
N LEU A 146 -13.22 25.71 -1.01
CA LEU A 146 -14.09 26.86 -0.74
C LEU A 146 -15.40 26.46 -0.07
N GLU A 147 -16.02 25.35 -0.49
CA GLU A 147 -17.20 24.79 0.18
C GLU A 147 -16.91 24.46 1.65
N LYS A 148 -15.83 23.71 1.91
CA LYS A 148 -15.48 23.24 3.26
C LYS A 148 -15.11 24.36 4.23
N TYR A 149 -14.49 25.44 3.73
CA TYR A 149 -13.99 26.54 4.55
C TYR A 149 -14.82 27.82 4.41
N SER A 150 -15.98 27.76 3.75
CA SER A 150 -16.92 28.87 3.70
C SER A 150 -17.52 29.17 5.08
N GLU A 151 -17.72 30.44 5.37
CA GLU A 151 -18.34 30.88 6.62
C GLU A 151 -19.82 30.47 6.64
N PRO A 152 -20.33 29.88 7.74
CA PRO A 152 -21.74 29.53 7.85
C PRO A 152 -22.65 30.74 7.59
N GLY A 153 -23.51 30.64 6.57
CA GLY A 153 -24.46 31.69 6.20
C GLY A 153 -23.95 32.68 5.14
N LYS A 154 -22.71 32.52 4.64
CA LYS A 154 -22.23 33.21 3.44
C LYS A 154 -22.16 32.20 2.29
N GLU A 155 -22.86 32.45 1.20
CA GLU A 155 -22.69 31.64 -0.02
C GLU A 155 -21.22 31.75 -0.46
N PRO A 156 -20.55 30.63 -0.78
CA PRO A 156 -19.19 30.68 -1.31
C PRO A 156 -19.22 31.53 -2.58
N GLU A 157 -18.29 32.48 -2.68
CA GLU A 157 -18.09 33.24 -3.91
C GLU A 157 -17.43 32.31 -4.94
N PHE A 158 -18.24 31.46 -5.56
CA PHE A 158 -17.83 30.68 -6.71
C PHE A 158 -17.61 31.66 -7.86
N SER A 159 -16.41 31.70 -8.45
CA SER A 159 -16.32 32.12 -9.84
C SER A 159 -17.23 31.17 -10.60
N SER A 160 -18.38 31.65 -11.06
CA SER A 160 -19.56 30.84 -11.41
C SER A 160 -19.37 29.86 -12.55
N GLU A 161 -18.16 29.71 -13.09
CA GLU A 161 -17.87 28.88 -14.23
C GLU A 161 -16.45 28.31 -14.10
N LEU A 162 -16.32 27.16 -13.44
CA LEU A 162 -15.39 26.18 -13.99
C LEU A 162 -15.97 25.79 -15.36
N ASN A 163 -15.68 26.60 -16.37
CA ASN A 163 -16.05 26.37 -17.77
C ASN A 163 -15.23 25.19 -18.30
N VAL A 164 -15.45 24.01 -17.73
CA VAL A 164 -14.87 22.76 -18.22
C VAL A 164 -15.69 22.35 -19.41
N THR A 165 -15.06 22.36 -20.58
CA THR A 165 -15.69 21.94 -21.83
C THR A 165 -16.06 20.46 -21.76
N PRO A 166 -17.08 19.98 -22.51
CA PRO A 166 -17.41 18.56 -22.58
C PRO A 166 -16.21 17.67 -22.95
N LYS A 167 -15.29 18.20 -23.78
CA LYS A 167 -14.05 17.53 -24.16
C LYS A 167 -13.11 17.33 -22.95
N GLU A 168 -12.90 18.36 -22.15
CA GLU A 168 -12.07 18.28 -20.93
C GLU A 168 -12.70 17.38 -19.88
N GLN A 169 -14.04 17.42 -19.73
CA GLN A 169 -14.77 16.49 -18.86
C GLN A 169 -14.57 15.03 -19.30
N LEU A 170 -14.64 14.75 -20.61
CA LEU A 170 -14.37 13.41 -21.14
C LEU A 170 -12.94 12.98 -20.85
N VAL A 171 -11.94 13.84 -21.05
CA VAL A 171 -10.53 13.53 -20.74
C VAL A 171 -10.38 13.19 -19.26
N TYR A 172 -10.95 14.02 -18.38
CA TYR A 172 -10.91 13.82 -16.94
C TYR A 172 -11.55 12.50 -16.50
N ILE A 173 -12.78 12.22 -16.94
CA ILE A 173 -13.50 11.00 -16.58
C ILE A 173 -12.80 9.76 -17.18
N ASN A 174 -12.32 9.82 -18.41
CA ASN A 174 -11.58 8.72 -19.02
C ASN A 174 -10.31 8.40 -18.23
N TYR A 175 -9.58 9.42 -17.77
CA TYR A 175 -8.39 9.21 -16.96
C TYR A 175 -8.73 8.55 -15.61
N LYS A 176 -9.80 9.01 -14.91
CA LYS A 176 -10.28 8.37 -13.67
C LYS A 176 -10.68 6.91 -13.90
N ILE A 177 -11.38 6.61 -15.00
CA ILE A 177 -11.74 5.24 -15.38
C ILE A 177 -10.49 4.38 -15.59
N GLU A 178 -9.51 4.86 -16.36
CA GLU A 178 -8.28 4.11 -16.64
C GLU A 178 -7.43 3.86 -15.37
N GLU A 179 -7.35 4.84 -14.47
CA GLU A 179 -6.66 4.71 -13.19
C GLU A 179 -7.34 3.67 -12.31
N LEU A 180 -8.67 3.75 -12.15
CA LEU A 180 -9.42 2.83 -11.33
C LEU A 180 -9.41 1.40 -11.90
N GLU A 181 -9.54 1.24 -13.22
CA GLU A 181 -9.36 -0.04 -13.90
C GLU A 181 -7.95 -0.60 -13.68
N SER A 182 -6.93 0.26 -13.76
CA SER A 182 -5.54 -0.16 -13.53
C SER A 182 -5.32 -0.63 -12.10
N ARG A 183 -5.92 0.05 -11.12
CA ARG A 183 -5.86 -0.32 -9.71
C ARG A 183 -6.56 -1.66 -9.45
N ILE A 184 -7.77 -1.84 -9.99
CA ILE A 184 -8.52 -3.09 -9.92
C ILE A 184 -7.71 -4.25 -10.49
N GLN A 185 -7.14 -4.09 -11.70
CA GLN A 185 -6.33 -5.13 -12.35
C GLN A 185 -5.11 -5.53 -11.50
N LEU A 186 -4.43 -4.54 -10.91
CA LEU A 186 -3.26 -4.80 -10.05
C LEU A 186 -3.64 -5.62 -8.82
N VAL A 187 -4.73 -5.24 -8.14
CA VAL A 187 -5.18 -5.93 -6.93
C VAL A 187 -5.73 -7.32 -7.25
N GLU A 188 -6.55 -7.46 -8.29
CA GLU A 188 -7.06 -8.76 -8.75
C GLU A 188 -5.92 -9.70 -9.12
N TYR A 189 -4.91 -9.20 -9.83
CA TYR A 189 -3.73 -9.99 -10.17
C TYR A 189 -2.98 -10.43 -8.91
N THR A 190 -2.78 -9.52 -7.95
CA THR A 190 -2.07 -9.81 -6.70
C THR A 190 -2.79 -10.88 -5.87
N ILE A 191 -4.13 -10.83 -5.79
CA ILE A 191 -4.96 -11.87 -5.17
C ILE A 191 -4.80 -13.20 -5.91
N GLN A 192 -4.84 -13.21 -7.25
CA GLN A 192 -4.68 -14.43 -8.06
C GLN A 192 -3.31 -15.10 -7.84
N GLN A 193 -2.25 -14.31 -7.62
CA GLN A 193 -0.92 -14.81 -7.29
C GLN A 193 -0.79 -15.31 -5.85
N LYS A 194 -1.84 -15.20 -5.02
CA LYS A 194 -1.87 -15.62 -3.60
C LYS A 194 -0.75 -14.99 -2.77
N LYS A 195 -0.45 -13.72 -3.06
CA LYS A 195 0.60 -12.94 -2.39
C LYS A 195 0.13 -12.16 -1.16
N LEU A 196 -1.16 -12.24 -0.85
CA LEU A 196 -1.80 -11.53 0.25
C LEU A 196 -2.15 -12.49 1.36
N ASP A 197 -2.00 -12.03 2.60
CA ASP A 197 -2.46 -12.72 3.80
C ASP A 197 -3.99 -12.68 3.90
N ALA A 198 -4.60 -13.53 4.73
CA ALA A 198 -6.06 -13.64 4.85
C ALA A 198 -6.74 -12.29 5.15
N ASP A 199 -6.19 -11.52 6.10
CA ASP A 199 -6.72 -10.20 6.47
C ASP A 199 -6.60 -9.19 5.31
N GLN A 200 -5.51 -9.27 4.54
CA GLN A 200 -5.29 -8.43 3.37
C GLN A 200 -6.24 -8.79 2.22
N ILE A 201 -6.57 -10.08 2.06
CA ILE A 201 -7.53 -10.55 1.06
C ILE A 201 -8.93 -10.01 1.36
N GLU A 202 -9.35 -10.02 2.62
CA GLU A 202 -10.66 -9.48 3.02
C GLU A 202 -10.76 -7.99 2.68
N ILE A 203 -9.77 -7.19 3.09
CA ILE A 203 -9.70 -5.76 2.79
C ILE A 203 -9.69 -5.53 1.27
N ALA A 204 -8.80 -6.22 0.54
CA ALA A 204 -8.68 -6.08 -0.90
C ALA A 204 -9.97 -6.47 -1.63
N THR A 205 -10.72 -7.46 -1.12
CA THR A 205 -12.00 -7.87 -1.73
C THR A 205 -13.07 -6.81 -1.52
N GLN A 206 -13.13 -6.20 -0.34
CA GLN A 206 -14.05 -5.10 -0.07
C GLN A 206 -13.72 -3.88 -0.94
N ASP A 207 -12.46 -3.49 -1.00
CA ASP A 207 -11.95 -2.44 -1.88
C ASP A 207 -12.33 -2.68 -3.35
N LEU A 208 -12.20 -3.92 -3.83
CA LEU A 208 -12.58 -4.29 -5.19
C LEU A 208 -14.09 -4.16 -5.45
N ILE A 209 -14.94 -4.42 -4.45
CA ILE A 209 -16.40 -4.22 -4.58
C ILE A 209 -16.69 -2.72 -4.76
N ASP A 210 -16.12 -1.90 -3.89
CA ASP A 210 -16.35 -0.46 -3.87
C ASP A 210 -15.83 0.20 -5.16
N TRP A 211 -14.61 -0.14 -5.59
CA TRP A 211 -14.02 0.39 -6.84
C TRP A 211 -14.77 -0.09 -8.09
N LYS A 212 -15.33 -1.31 -8.10
CA LYS A 212 -16.16 -1.75 -9.23
C LYS A 212 -17.49 -1.00 -9.29
N GLY A 213 -18.05 -0.64 -8.13
CA GLY A 213 -19.19 0.24 -8.03
C GLY A 213 -18.88 1.62 -8.61
N GLU A 214 -17.83 2.26 -8.12
CA GLU A 214 -17.36 3.58 -8.60
C GLU A 214 -17.04 3.55 -10.10
N LEU A 215 -16.41 2.49 -10.60
CA LEU A 215 -16.13 2.33 -12.03
C LEU A 215 -17.41 2.30 -12.87
N SER A 216 -18.46 1.63 -12.38
CA SER A 216 -19.75 1.60 -13.06
C SER A 216 -20.40 2.98 -13.09
N GLU A 217 -20.32 3.73 -11.99
CA GLU A 217 -20.83 5.10 -11.89
C GLU A 217 -20.08 6.03 -12.84
N LEU A 218 -18.74 5.97 -12.87
CA LEU A 218 -17.92 6.76 -13.78
C LEU A 218 -18.24 6.47 -15.25
N LYS A 219 -18.44 5.20 -15.62
CA LYS A 219 -18.87 4.80 -16.98
C LYS A 219 -20.28 5.33 -17.31
N GLN A 220 -21.18 5.35 -16.34
CA GLN A 220 -22.50 5.95 -16.52
C GLN A 220 -22.39 7.47 -16.74
N VAL A 221 -21.59 8.18 -15.95
CA VAL A 221 -21.32 9.62 -16.12
C VAL A 221 -20.70 9.88 -17.50
N GLN A 222 -19.69 9.09 -17.90
CA GLN A 222 -19.06 9.19 -19.21
C GLN A 222 -20.07 9.10 -20.35
N SER A 223 -21.10 8.26 -20.23
CA SER A 223 -22.14 8.10 -21.25
C SER A 223 -23.08 9.31 -21.38
N GLN A 224 -23.12 10.17 -20.36
CA GLN A 224 -23.97 11.36 -20.31
C GLN A 224 -23.27 12.61 -20.87
N ILE A 225 -21.94 12.58 -21.02
CA ILE A 225 -21.18 13.73 -21.52
C ILE A 225 -21.33 13.84 -23.05
N PRO A 226 -21.72 15.02 -23.60
CA PRO A 226 -21.80 15.23 -25.04
C PRO A 226 -20.46 14.99 -25.75
N ARG A 227 -20.52 14.35 -26.93
CA ARG A 227 -19.34 14.08 -27.77
C ARG A 227 -19.06 15.15 -28.83
N SER A 228 -19.82 16.24 -28.82
CA SER A 228 -19.79 17.34 -29.81
C SER A 228 -19.04 18.55 -29.30
#